data_AF-A0A183FKM6-F1
#
_entry.id   AF-A0A183FKM6-F1
#
_cell.length_a   1.000
_cell.length_b   1.000
_cell.length_c   1.000
_cell.angle_alpha   90.00
_cell.angle_beta   90.00
_cell.angle_gamma   90.00
#
_symmetry.space_group_name_H-M   'P 1'
#
loop_
_entity.id
_entity.type
_entity.pdbx_description
1 polymer ?
#
loop_
_entity_poly.entity_id
_entity_poly.type
_entity_poly.pdbx_seq_one_letter_code
_entity_poly.pdbx_strand_id
1 'polypeptide(L)'
;MKNFTGEFERAGAALTVIHKGKVVTDVWGGLADCAKNIQWIKNTFAGLFCCTKSLAAICVAMKVDRGECDYSDKVTKFWPEFGQHNKGEITIEMILTHRVSIPFHN
;
A
#
# COMPACT_ATOMS: atom_id res chain seq x y z
N MET A 1 24.96 6.50 -5.33
CA MET A 1 25.24 5.81 -4.05
C MET A 1 25.40 6.75 -2.86
N LYS A 2 26.07 7.91 -2.96
CA LYS A 2 26.20 8.88 -1.85
C LYS A 2 24.88 9.24 -1.16
N ASN A 3 23.76 9.25 -1.88
CA ASN A 3 22.44 9.60 -1.33
C ASN A 3 21.89 8.57 -0.32
N PHE A 4 22.35 7.32 -0.34
CA PHE A 4 21.89 6.26 0.59
C PHE A 4 22.92 5.89 1.66
N THR A 5 24.11 6.49 1.59
CA THR A 5 25.22 6.23 2.50
C THR A 5 25.77 7.52 3.12
N GLY A 6 25.06 8.64 2.94
CA GLY A 6 25.37 9.93 3.55
C GLY A 6 24.72 10.06 4.92
N GLU A 7 25.09 11.09 5.69
CA GLU A 7 24.67 11.28 7.09
C GLU A 7 23.16 11.56 7.29
N PHE A 8 22.40 11.70 6.19
CA PHE A 8 20.97 12.04 6.24
C PHE A 8 20.04 10.85 6.43
N GLU A 9 20.49 9.62 6.13
CA GLU A 9 19.69 8.40 6.30
C GLU A 9 20.49 7.38 7.12
N ARG A 10 19.92 6.99 8.25
CA ARG A 10 20.57 6.03 9.16
C ARG A 10 20.42 4.60 8.67
N ALA A 11 19.34 4.30 7.95
CA ALA A 11 19.05 3.00 7.37
C ALA A 11 19.45 2.93 5.90
N GLY A 12 18.97 1.90 5.20
CA GLY A 12 19.09 1.78 3.76
C GLY A 12 17.79 2.10 3.05
N ALA A 13 17.88 2.32 1.75
CA ALA A 13 16.73 2.54 0.89
C ALA A 13 17.02 2.06 -0.54
N ALA A 14 15.95 1.97 -1.32
CA ALA A 14 15.99 1.67 -2.75
C ALA A 14 15.07 2.64 -3.52
N LEU A 15 15.46 2.95 -4.75
CA LEU A 15 14.71 3.79 -5.68
C LEU A 15 14.84 3.25 -7.10
N THR A 16 13.69 3.01 -7.72
CA THR A 16 13.58 2.71 -9.14
C THR A 16 12.72 3.79 -9.81
N VAL A 17 13.20 4.40 -10.89
CA VAL A 17 12.42 5.34 -11.71
C VAL A 17 12.18 4.71 -13.06
N ILE A 18 10.91 4.69 -13.47
CA ILE A 18 10.47 4.17 -14.76
C ILE A 18 9.89 5.33 -15.56
N HIS A 19 10.40 5.55 -16.76
CA HIS A 19 9.91 6.57 -17.69
C HIS A 19 9.59 5.92 -19.04
N LYS A 20 8.35 6.09 -19.52
CA LYS A 20 7.86 5.50 -20.78
C LYS A 20 8.14 3.98 -20.87
N GLY A 21 7.86 3.26 -19.79
CA GLY A 21 8.06 1.81 -19.70
C GLY A 21 9.52 1.35 -19.61
N LYS A 22 10.50 2.26 -19.52
CA LYS A 22 11.92 1.93 -19.39
C LYS A 22 12.43 2.34 -18.01
N VAL A 23 13.21 1.44 -17.39
CA VAL A 23 13.96 1.75 -16.17
C VAL A 23 15.06 2.75 -16.52
N VAL A 24 15.01 3.94 -15.94
CA VAL A 24 16.04 4.98 -16.14
C VAL A 24 17.02 5.06 -14.97
N THR A 25 16.60 4.63 -13.78
CA THR A 25 17.49 4.38 -12.65
C THR A 25 16.93 3.23 -11.80
N ASP A 26 17.82 2.41 -11.28
CA ASP A 26 17.51 1.36 -10.30
C ASP A 26 18.69 1.28 -9.33
N VAL A 27 18.50 1.83 -8.13
CA VAL A 27 19.59 2.05 -7.17
C VAL A 27 19.14 1.70 -5.76
N TRP A 28 20.07 1.21 -4.96
CA TRP A 28 19.88 0.92 -3.54
C TRP A 28 21.18 1.19 -2.77
N GLY A 29 21.10 1.24 -1.44
CA GLY A 29 22.26 1.37 -0.56
C GLY A 29 21.89 1.57 0.90
N GLY A 30 22.91 1.67 1.76
CA GLY A 30 22.75 1.80 3.21
C GLY A 30 22.54 0.46 3.91
N LEU A 31 21.97 0.47 5.11
CA LEU A 31 21.80 -0.72 5.97
C LEU A 31 20.35 -1.23 5.99
N ALA A 32 20.15 -2.49 5.62
CA ALA A 32 18.88 -3.18 5.78
C ALA A 32 18.52 -3.40 7.27
N ASP A 33 19.53 -3.61 8.12
CA ASP A 33 19.40 -3.69 9.57
C ASP A 33 20.54 -2.91 10.22
N CYS A 34 20.20 -1.76 10.81
CA CYS A 34 21.17 -0.89 11.48
C CYS A 34 21.79 -1.55 12.72
N ALA A 35 21.02 -2.33 13.46
CA ALA A 35 21.47 -2.93 14.72
C ALA A 35 22.46 -4.07 14.47
N LYS A 36 22.27 -4.80 13.36
CA LYS A 36 23.13 -5.92 12.96
C LYS A 36 24.17 -5.55 11.91
N ASN A 37 24.23 -4.28 11.50
CA ASN A 37 25.10 -3.78 10.44
C ASN A 37 24.97 -4.59 9.13
N ILE A 38 23.74 -4.97 8.76
CA ILE A 38 23.46 -5.74 7.55
C ILE A 38 23.27 -4.77 6.38
N GLN A 39 24.04 -4.97 5.32
CA GLN A 39 23.96 -4.16 4.11
C GLN A 39 22.66 -4.37 3.35
N TRP A 40 22.14 -3.28 2.77
CA TRP A 40 21.06 -3.36 1.78
C TRP A 40 21.58 -3.97 0.49
N ILE A 41 20.91 -5.00 -0.01
CA ILE A 41 21.19 -5.63 -1.30
C ILE A 41 20.00 -5.43 -2.25
N LYS A 42 20.21 -5.68 -3.54
CA LYS A 42 19.18 -5.47 -4.59
C LYS A 42 17.80 -6.05 -4.24
N ASN A 43 17.78 -7.22 -3.60
CA ASN A 43 16.56 -7.97 -3.30
C ASN A 43 16.16 -7.89 -1.81
N THR A 44 16.63 -6.89 -1.07
CA THR A 44 16.18 -6.64 0.31
C THR A 44 14.68 -6.32 0.31
N PHE A 45 13.90 -7.05 1.12
CA PHE A 45 12.49 -6.76 1.32
C PHE A 45 12.31 -5.56 2.26
N ALA A 46 11.61 -4.53 1.78
CA ALA A 46 11.18 -3.40 2.59
C ALA A 46 9.71 -3.58 3.02
N GLY A 47 9.36 -3.10 4.22
CA GLY A 47 7.97 -3.05 4.66
C GLY A 47 7.15 -2.10 3.80
N LEU A 48 6.02 -2.57 3.24
CA LEU A 48 5.16 -1.77 2.37
C LEU A 48 4.18 -0.86 3.13
N PHE A 49 3.91 -1.12 4.42
CA PHE A 49 2.97 -0.35 5.25
C PHE A 49 1.69 0.01 4.49
N CYS A 50 1.31 1.29 4.45
CA CYS A 50 0.11 1.77 3.78
C CYS A 50 0.11 1.58 2.26
N CYS A 51 1.24 1.32 1.60
CA CYS A 51 1.26 0.98 0.17
C CYS A 51 0.49 -0.31 -0.12
N THR A 52 0.27 -1.17 0.88
CA THR A 52 -0.63 -2.33 0.77
C THR A 52 -2.06 -1.95 0.40
N LYS A 53 -2.52 -0.74 0.74
CA LYS A 53 -3.87 -0.23 0.37
C LYS A 53 -4.04 -0.13 -1.14
N SER A 54 -2.98 0.26 -1.87
CA SER A 54 -3.02 0.33 -3.34
C SER A 54 -3.19 -1.06 -3.95
N LEU A 55 -2.53 -2.08 -3.40
CA LEU A 55 -2.72 -3.47 -3.83
C LEU A 55 -4.14 -3.97 -3.53
N ALA A 56 -4.67 -3.68 -2.35
CA ALA A 56 -6.06 -4.01 -2.00
C ALA A 56 -7.07 -3.32 -2.93
N ALA A 57 -6.85 -2.05 -3.28
CA ALA A 57 -7.69 -1.33 -4.23
C ALA A 57 -7.66 -1.94 -5.63
N ILE A 58 -6.50 -2.41 -6.10
CA ILE A 58 -6.37 -3.16 -7.37
C ILE A 58 -7.18 -4.46 -7.32
N CYS A 59 -7.12 -5.21 -6.21
CA CYS A 59 -7.93 -6.42 -6.06
C CYS A 59 -9.43 -6.13 -6.18
N VAL A 60 -9.91 -5.03 -5.60
CA VAL A 60 -11.32 -4.61 -5.75
C VAL A 60 -11.61 -4.18 -7.19
N ALA A 61 -10.73 -3.41 -7.83
CA ALA A 61 -10.90 -3.01 -9.23
C ALA A 61 -11.01 -4.22 -10.17
N MET A 62 -10.21 -5.27 -9.94
CA MET A 62 -10.31 -6.53 -10.71
C MET A 62 -11.65 -7.24 -10.49
N LYS A 63 -12.25 -7.14 -9.30
CA LYS A 63 -13.58 -7.70 -9.01
C LYS A 63 -14.69 -6.92 -9.71
N VAL A 64 -14.56 -5.59 -9.74
CA VAL A 64 -15.47 -4.71 -10.48
C VAL A 64 -15.39 -4.97 -11.99
N ASP A 65 -14.19 -5.05 -12.55
CA ASP A 65 -13.96 -5.35 -13.97
C ASP A 65 -14.61 -6.68 -14.39
N ARG A 66 -14.62 -7.67 -13.49
CA ARG A 66 -15.26 -8.98 -13.72
C ARG A 66 -16.77 -8.99 -13.48
N GLY A 67 -17.37 -7.87 -13.07
CA GLY A 67 -18.79 -7.78 -12.71
C GLY A 67 -19.16 -8.52 -11.43
N GLU A 68 -18.19 -8.84 -10.57
CA GLU A 68 -18.44 -9.54 -9.30
C GLU A 68 -18.97 -8.59 -8.21
N CYS A 69 -18.67 -7.30 -8.33
CA CYS A 69 -19.22 -6.23 -7.50
C CYS A 69 -19.26 -4.89 -8.25
N ASP A 70 -19.94 -3.90 -7.69
CA ASP A 70 -19.94 -2.52 -8.14
C ASP A 70 -19.44 -1.58 -7.03
N TYR A 71 -18.80 -0.46 -7.36
CA TYR A 71 -18.36 0.51 -6.35
C TYR A 71 -19.51 1.11 -5.52
N SER A 72 -20.70 1.17 -6.11
CA SER A 72 -21.94 1.61 -5.46
C SER A 72 -22.59 0.52 -4.59
N ASP A 73 -22.11 -0.73 -4.64
CA ASP A 73 -22.61 -1.77 -3.77
C ASP A 73 -22.37 -1.39 -2.30
N LYS A 74 -23.40 -1.60 -1.47
CA LYS A 74 -23.28 -1.53 -0.01
C LYS A 74 -22.36 -2.64 0.47
N VAL A 75 -21.47 -2.35 1.41
CA VAL A 75 -20.58 -3.36 2.02
C VAL A 75 -21.39 -4.51 2.64
N THR A 76 -22.58 -4.19 3.17
CA THR A 76 -23.52 -5.15 3.75
C THR A 76 -24.05 -6.21 2.79
N LYS A 77 -23.93 -5.99 1.47
CA LYS A 77 -24.19 -7.02 0.45
C LYS A 77 -23.25 -8.22 0.57
N PHE A 78 -22.01 -7.98 1.02
CA PHE A 78 -20.96 -9.00 1.13
C PHE A 78 -20.64 -9.36 2.58
N TRP A 79 -20.85 -8.41 3.51
CA TRP A 79 -20.60 -8.58 4.93
C TRP A 79 -21.75 -7.96 5.74
N PRO A 80 -22.86 -8.69 5.96
CA PRO A 80 -24.06 -8.15 6.61
C PRO A 80 -23.81 -7.55 8.00
N GLU A 81 -22.95 -8.18 8.81
CA GLU A 81 -22.62 -7.74 10.17
C GLU A 81 -21.88 -6.40 10.18
N PHE A 82 -21.25 -6.00 9.08
CA PHE A 82 -20.65 -4.68 8.94
C PHE A 82 -21.68 -3.56 9.19
N GLY A 83 -22.96 -3.79 8.86
CA GLY A 83 -24.02 -2.80 8.96
C GLY A 83 -24.35 -2.31 10.37
N GLN A 84 -23.84 -2.98 11.42
CA GLN A 84 -24.01 -2.56 12.81
C GLN A 84 -23.53 -1.12 13.06
N HIS A 85 -24.06 -0.46 14.09
CA HIS A 85 -23.67 0.90 14.46
C HIS A 85 -23.84 1.92 13.31
N ASN A 86 -24.98 1.86 12.60
CA ASN A 86 -25.35 2.78 11.52
C ASN A 86 -24.44 2.76 10.29
N LYS A 87 -23.77 1.62 10.02
CA LYS A 87 -22.87 1.44 8.86
C LYS A 87 -23.54 0.83 7.63
N GLY A 88 -24.87 0.61 7.67
CA GLY A 88 -25.62 -0.12 6.66
C GLY A 88 -25.58 0.49 5.25
N GLU A 89 -25.42 1.80 5.15
CA GLU A 89 -25.40 2.55 3.88
C GLU A 89 -24.01 2.77 3.30
N ILE A 90 -22.95 2.29 3.97
CA ILE A 90 -21.58 2.46 3.50
C ILE A 90 -21.35 1.62 2.24
N THR A 91 -20.87 2.27 1.18
CA THR A 91 -20.52 1.62 -0.09
C THR A 91 -19.04 1.23 -0.17
N ILE A 92 -18.69 0.37 -1.12
CA ILE A 92 -17.30 0.04 -1.45
C ILE A 92 -16.50 1.31 -1.80
N GLU A 93 -17.07 2.22 -2.59
CA GLU A 93 -16.43 3.50 -2.92
C GLU A 93 -16.06 4.31 -1.68
N MET A 94 -16.97 4.41 -0.70
CA MET A 94 -16.75 5.17 0.52
C MET A 94 -15.58 4.60 1.34
N ILE A 95 -15.42 3.27 1.37
CA ILE A 95 -14.26 2.61 2.00
C ILE A 95 -12.97 2.97 1.26
N LEU A 96 -12.93 2.76 -0.07
CA LEU A 96 -11.73 2.95 -0.87
C LEU A 96 -11.25 4.41 -0.95
N THR A 97 -12.19 5.36 -0.79
CA THR A 97 -11.91 6.80 -0.83
C THR A 97 -11.78 7.44 0.55
N HIS A 98 -11.74 6.63 1.62
CA HIS A 98 -11.62 7.12 3.00
C HIS A 98 -12.70 8.15 3.40
N ARG A 99 -13.93 8.00 2.89
CA ARG A 99 -15.08 8.87 3.22
C ARG A 99 -15.90 8.37 4.40
N VAL A 100 -15.43 7.32 5.07
CA VAL A 100 -16.06 6.75 6.26
C VAL A 100 -15.28 7.16 7.50
N SER A 101 -16.00 7.57 8.55
CA SER A 101 -15.42 7.88 9.85
C SER A 101 -15.21 6.61 10.68
N ILE A 102 -14.41 5.66 10.16
CA ILE A 102 -14.02 4.45 10.88
C ILE A 102 -12.55 4.64 11.31
N PRO A 103 -12.29 5.01 12.58
CA PRO A 103 -10.93 5.22 13.05
C PRO A 103 -10.18 3.90 13.18
N PHE A 104 -8.86 3.97 13.09
CA PHE A 104 -7.99 2.89 13.55
C PHE A 104 -8.07 2.80 15.08
N HIS A 105 -8.31 1.61 15.62
CA HIS A 105 -8.30 1.33 17.06
C HIS A 105 -7.25 0.25 17.35
N ASN A 106 -6.56 0.37 18.48
CA ASN A 106 -5.56 -0.60 18.96
C ASN A 106 -6.22 -1.64 19.87
#